data_AF-B7VDC1-F1
#
_entry.id   AF-B7VDC1-F1
#
_cell.length_a   1.000
_cell.length_b   1.000
_cell.length_c   1.000
_cell.angle_alpha   90.00
_cell.angle_beta   90.00
_cell.angle_gamma   90.00
#
_symmetry.space_group_name_H-M   'P 1'
#
loop_
_entity.id
_entity.type
_entity.pdbx_description
1 polymer ?
#
loop_
_entity_poly.entity_id
_entity_poly.type
_entity_poly.pdbx_seq_one_letter_code
_entity_poly.pdbx_strand_id
1 'polypeptide(L)'
;MMSWVTDVLVLCSLEECLGENGFVPASQEPPVPIANLNQWLLSRGLGKLVCLDQYALGGGKAFQAVVFGSAFNHLPVAEFVAALQSQSWAAPESVQLLTKDEEAPLFVLHSPAVASGA
;
A
#
# COMPACT_ATOMS: atom_id res chain seq x y z
N MET A 1 21.60 19.40 -3.56
CA MET A 1 20.97 18.14 -4.06
C MET A 1 19.50 18.31 -3.78
N MET A 2 18.64 18.38 -4.81
CA MET A 2 17.20 18.53 -4.58
C MET A 2 16.66 17.21 -4.00
N SER A 3 15.83 17.31 -2.96
CA SER A 3 15.09 16.17 -2.42
C SER A 3 14.04 15.78 -3.44
N TRP A 4 14.00 14.52 -3.88
CA TRP A 4 12.93 14.01 -4.73
C TRP A 4 11.94 13.28 -3.84
N VAL A 5 10.75 13.86 -3.69
CA VAL A 5 9.65 13.25 -2.94
C VAL A 5 8.90 12.30 -3.87
N THR A 6 8.66 11.09 -3.39
CA THR A 6 7.80 10.11 -4.04
C THR A 6 6.56 9.88 -3.17
N ASP A 7 5.39 10.21 -3.72
CA ASP A 7 4.10 9.83 -3.16
C ASP A 7 3.86 8.35 -3.40
N VAL A 8 3.44 7.64 -2.35
CA VAL A 8 3.12 6.21 -2.38
C VAL A 8 1.71 6.00 -1.86
N LEU A 9 0.88 5.29 -2.63
CA LEU A 9 -0.42 4.79 -2.21
C LEU A 9 -0.49 3.28 -2.47
N VAL A 10 -0.83 2.50 -1.46
CA VAL A 10 -1.15 1.08 -1.57
C VAL A 10 -2.63 0.92 -1.30
N LEU A 11 -3.37 0.55 -2.35
CA LEU A 11 -4.78 0.21 -2.26
C LEU A 11 -4.90 -1.30 -2.12
N CYS A 12 -5.67 -1.73 -1.13
CA CYS A 12 -5.97 -3.14 -0.88
C CYS A 12 -7.49 -3.31 -0.83
N SER A 13 -8.03 -4.43 -1.30
CA SER A 13 -9.43 -4.77 -1.03
C SER A 13 -9.66 -4.97 0.47
N LEU A 14 -10.93 -4.96 0.88
CA LEU A 14 -11.27 -5.34 2.26
C LEU A 14 -10.79 -6.76 2.59
N GLU A 15 -10.74 -7.69 1.63
CA GLU A 15 -10.26 -9.06 1.86
C GLU A 15 -8.83 -9.13 2.41
N GLU A 16 -7.95 -8.20 2.02
CA GLU A 16 -6.60 -8.11 2.57
C GLU A 16 -6.55 -7.61 4.02
N CYS A 17 -7.60 -6.91 4.45
CA CYS A 17 -7.68 -6.23 5.75
C CYS A 17 -8.59 -6.95 6.73
N LEU A 18 -9.55 -7.71 6.21
CA LEU A 18 -10.44 -8.60 6.95
C LEU A 18 -9.69 -9.91 7.14
N GLY A 19 -9.29 -10.22 8.37
CA GLY A 19 -8.78 -11.55 8.69
C GLY A 19 -9.83 -12.63 8.38
N GLU A 20 -9.49 -13.91 8.57
CA GLU A 20 -10.35 -15.07 8.24
C GLU A 20 -11.79 -15.00 8.78
N ASN A 21 -12.04 -14.18 9.81
CA ASN A 21 -13.35 -14.01 10.44
C ASN A 21 -14.20 -12.85 9.88
N GLY A 22 -13.75 -12.14 8.84
CA GLY A 22 -14.56 -11.11 8.17
C GLY A 22 -14.82 -9.84 9.00
N PHE A 23 -14.09 -9.64 10.10
CA PHE A 23 -14.14 -8.42 10.90
C PHE A 23 -12.91 -7.55 10.62
N VAL A 24 -13.13 -6.25 10.36
CA VAL A 24 -12.07 -5.25 10.48
C VAL A 24 -11.75 -5.20 11.97
N PRO A 25 -10.58 -5.66 12.43
CA PRO A 25 -10.29 -5.56 13.84
C PRO A 25 -10.29 -4.06 14.20
N ALA A 26 -10.92 -3.70 15.31
CA ALA A 26 -10.89 -2.34 15.84
C ALA A 26 -9.46 -1.88 16.21
N SER A 27 -8.47 -2.76 16.09
CA SER A 27 -7.05 -2.45 16.22
C SER A 27 -6.56 -1.63 15.04
N GLN A 28 -5.84 -0.54 15.33
CA GLN A 28 -5.09 0.27 14.38
C GLN A 28 -3.92 -0.48 13.70
N GLU A 29 -3.82 -1.79 13.88
CA GLU A 29 -2.70 -2.58 13.36
C GLU A 29 -2.92 -2.88 11.87
N PRO A 30 -1.93 -2.57 11.01
CA PRO A 30 -2.05 -2.85 9.59
C PRO A 30 -2.01 -4.37 9.34
N PRO A 31 -2.59 -4.85 8.22
CA PRO A 31 -2.48 -6.26 7.84
C PRO A 31 -1.02 -6.65 7.64
N VAL A 32 -0.69 -7.94 7.82
CA VAL A 32 0.68 -8.46 7.84
C VAL A 32 1.51 -8.01 6.62
N PRO A 33 1.01 -8.07 5.37
CA PRO A 33 1.73 -7.54 4.21
C PRO A 33 2.14 -6.07 4.37
N ILE A 34 1.24 -5.22 4.87
CA ILE A 34 1.53 -3.79 5.10
C ILE A 34 2.48 -3.60 6.28
N ALA A 35 2.36 -4.41 7.34
CA ALA A 35 3.30 -4.41 8.46
C ALA A 35 4.74 -4.74 8.00
N ASN A 36 4.89 -5.73 7.11
CA ASN A 36 6.17 -6.12 6.53
C ASN A 36 6.75 -5.00 5.64
N LEU A 37 5.93 -4.35 4.81
CA LEU A 37 6.37 -3.19 4.02
C LEU A 37 6.82 -2.03 4.90
N ASN A 38 6.10 -1.78 6.00
CA ASN A 38 6.51 -0.78 6.98
C ASN A 38 7.84 -1.14 7.66
N GLN A 39 8.08 -2.42 8.00
CA GLN A 39 9.39 -2.86 8.49
C GLN A 39 10.48 -2.65 7.44
N TRP A 40 10.22 -2.94 6.17
CA TRP A 40 11.16 -2.70 5.08
C TRP A 40 11.52 -1.21 4.96
N LEU A 41 10.53 -0.32 5.00
CA LEU A 41 10.74 1.14 4.95
C LEU A 41 11.57 1.63 6.16
N LEU A 42 11.19 1.21 7.37
CA LEU A 42 11.87 1.59 8.61
C LEU A 42 13.33 1.10 8.63
N SER A 43 13.60 -0.10 8.11
CA SER A 43 14.96 -0.64 8.01
C SER A 43 15.91 0.20 7.15
N ARG A 44 15.35 1.08 6.30
CA ARG A 44 16.07 2.01 5.41
C ARG A 44 16.11 3.43 5.95
N GLY A 45 15.65 3.65 7.18
CA GLY A 45 15.56 4.99 7.77
C GLY A 45 14.48 5.86 7.16
N LEU A 46 13.51 5.26 6.44
CA LEU A 46 12.33 5.95 5.93
C LEU A 46 11.21 5.94 6.98
N GLY A 47 10.13 6.65 6.69
CA GLY A 47 8.91 6.62 7.51
C GLY A 47 8.12 5.31 7.37
N LYS A 48 6.80 5.40 7.55
CA LYS A 48 5.87 4.29 7.35
C LYS A 48 4.67 4.73 6.52
N LEU A 49 3.98 3.77 5.94
CA LEU A 49 2.64 3.94 5.40
C LEU A 49 1.65 4.13 6.55
N VAL A 50 0.69 5.04 6.36
CA VAL A 50 -0.43 5.26 7.30
C VAL A 50 -1.74 4.95 6.60
N CYS A 51 -2.71 4.40 7.35
CA CYS A 51 -4.07 4.19 6.83
C CYS A 51 -4.75 5.56 6.62
N LEU A 52 -5.31 5.76 5.43
CA LEU A 52 -5.95 7.00 4.99
C LEU A 52 -7.48 6.94 5.03
N ASP A 53 -8.08 5.83 5.45
CA ASP A 53 -9.54 5.60 5.41
C ASP A 53 -10.35 6.62 6.20
N GLN A 54 -9.78 7.22 7.24
CA GLN A 54 -10.44 8.31 7.99
C GLN A 54 -10.78 9.53 7.12
N TYR A 55 -10.15 9.65 5.95
CA TYR A 55 -10.38 10.71 4.97
C TYR A 55 -11.26 10.28 3.78
N ALA A 56 -11.64 9.01 3.68
CA ALA A 56 -12.36 8.42 2.54
C ALA A 56 -13.89 8.28 2.74
N LEU A 57 -14.43 8.75 3.86
CA LEU A 57 -15.83 8.55 4.25
C LEU A 57 -16.75 9.69 3.79
N GLY A 58 -16.94 9.80 2.47
CA GLY A 58 -17.82 10.81 1.87
C GLY A 58 -18.75 10.19 0.83
N GLY A 59 -19.88 9.60 1.24
CA GLY A 59 -20.83 9.05 0.26
C GLY A 59 -21.95 8.13 0.76
N GLY A 60 -22.08 7.89 2.07
CA GLY A 60 -23.16 7.05 2.62
C GLY A 60 -23.07 5.55 2.27
N LYS A 61 -22.02 5.12 1.59
CA LYS A 61 -21.70 3.72 1.28
C LYS A 61 -20.34 3.36 1.88
N ALA A 62 -20.19 2.09 2.28
CA ALA A 62 -18.91 1.57 2.75
C ALA A 62 -17.94 1.42 1.58
N PHE A 63 -16.79 2.09 1.64
CA PHE A 63 -15.71 1.92 0.68
C PHE A 63 -15.19 0.48 0.76
N GLN A 64 -15.01 -0.18 -0.38
CA GLN A 64 -14.66 -1.62 -0.46
C GLN A 64 -13.14 -1.85 -0.59
N ALA A 65 -12.37 -0.84 -0.23
CA ALA A 65 -10.91 -0.87 -0.23
C ALA A 65 -10.39 -0.10 0.98
N VAL A 66 -9.15 -0.38 1.35
CA VAL A 66 -8.37 0.36 2.35
C VAL A 66 -7.20 0.99 1.64
N VAL A 67 -6.90 2.25 1.96
CA VAL A 67 -5.78 2.98 1.36
C VAL A 67 -4.71 3.23 2.41
N PHE A 68 -3.49 2.77 2.13
CA PHE A 68 -2.30 3.12 2.91
C PHE A 68 -1.42 4.05 2.10
N GLY A 69 -0.91 5.13 2.69
CA GLY A 69 -0.07 6.05 1.93
C GLY A 69 0.93 6.83 2.76
N SER A 70 1.91 7.40 2.08
CA SER A 70 2.92 8.31 2.64
C SER A 70 3.72 8.98 1.51
N ALA A 71 4.55 9.95 1.87
CA ALA A 71 5.48 10.61 0.95
C ALA A 71 6.91 10.42 1.47
N PHE A 72 7.83 9.98 0.61
CA PHE A 72 9.18 9.60 0.99
C PHE A 72 10.22 10.33 0.15
N ASN A 73 11.27 10.84 0.79
CA ASN A 73 12.44 11.34 0.08
C ASN A 73 13.31 10.18 -0.39
N HIS A 74 13.73 10.19 -1.66
CA HIS A 74 14.69 9.25 -2.23
C HIS A 74 14.28 7.77 -2.11
N LEU A 75 12.99 7.46 -2.24
CA LEU A 75 12.50 6.07 -2.20
C LEU A 75 13.05 5.29 -3.41
N PRO A 76 13.73 4.14 -3.22
CA PRO A 76 14.10 3.28 -4.33
C PRO A 76 12.86 2.52 -4.83
N VAL A 77 12.08 3.15 -5.71
CA VAL A 77 10.76 2.67 -6.18
C VAL A 77 10.82 1.23 -6.68
N ALA A 78 11.82 0.86 -7.49
CA ALA A 78 11.94 -0.50 -8.01
C ALA A 78 12.12 -1.56 -6.91
N GLU A 79 12.90 -1.26 -5.86
CA GLU A 79 13.06 -2.16 -4.73
C GLU A 79 11.79 -2.25 -3.89
N PHE A 80 11.08 -1.13 -3.74
CA PHE A 80 9.82 -1.11 -3.01
C PHE A 80 8.72 -1.91 -3.74
N VAL A 81 8.66 -1.81 -5.08
CA VAL A 81 7.79 -2.64 -5.91
C VAL A 81 8.14 -4.13 -5.74
N ALA A 82 9.42 -4.49 -5.72
CA ALA A 82 9.84 -5.86 -5.46
C ALA A 82 9.44 -6.34 -4.04
N ALA A 83 9.56 -5.46 -3.03
CA ALA A 83 9.10 -5.75 -1.67
C ALA A 83 7.58 -5.98 -1.63
N LEU A 84 6.79 -5.17 -2.34
CA LEU A 84 5.34 -5.35 -2.50
C LEU A 84 5.00 -6.69 -3.17
N GLN A 85 5.69 -7.03 -4.27
CA GLN A 85 5.47 -8.28 -5.01
C GLN A 85 5.85 -9.53 -4.21
N SER A 86 6.75 -9.42 -3.24
CA SER A 86 7.17 -10.54 -2.40
C SER A 86 6.21 -10.88 -1.26
N GLN A 87 5.21 -10.04 -1.00
CA GLN A 87 4.26 -10.30 0.09
C GLN A 87 3.26 -11.39 -0.27
N SER A 88 2.81 -12.14 0.73
CA SER A 88 1.72 -13.11 0.62
C SER A 88 0.37 -12.41 0.79
N TRP A 89 -0.10 -11.80 -0.28
CA TRP A 89 -1.43 -11.19 -0.38
C TRP A 89 -2.52 -12.28 -0.46
N ALA A 90 -3.68 -12.04 0.16
CA ALA A 90 -4.81 -12.96 0.10
C ALA A 90 -5.51 -12.93 -1.27
N ALA A 91 -5.66 -11.74 -1.83
CA ALA A 91 -6.25 -11.41 -3.12
C ALA A 91 -5.30 -10.47 -3.90
N PRO A 92 -4.13 -10.95 -4.37
CA PRO A 92 -3.09 -10.13 -5.01
C PRO A 92 -3.58 -9.31 -6.20
N GLU A 93 -4.57 -9.80 -6.94
CA GLU A 93 -5.21 -9.11 -8.06
C GLU A 93 -5.99 -7.86 -7.64
N SER A 94 -6.34 -7.76 -6.36
CA SER A 94 -7.05 -6.63 -5.76
C SER A 94 -6.12 -5.64 -5.06
N VAL A 95 -4.80 -5.81 -5.22
CA VAL A 95 -3.78 -4.93 -4.65
C VAL A 95 -3.17 -4.05 -5.74
N GLN A 96 -3.12 -2.76 -5.46
CA GLN A 96 -2.57 -1.74 -6.36
C GLN A 96 -1.61 -0.83 -5.62
N LEU A 97 -0.42 -0.64 -6.17
CA LEU A 97 0.54 0.37 -5.73
C LEU A 97 0.57 1.50 -6.75
N LEU A 98 0.29 2.72 -6.31
CA LEU A 98 0.45 3.94 -7.09
C LEU A 98 1.68 4.68 -6.56
N THR A 99 2.62 4.99 -7.45
CA THR A 99 3.78 5.85 -7.13
C THR A 99 3.79 7.08 -8.01
N LYS A 100 4.10 8.24 -7.46
CA LYS A 100 4.29 9.47 -8.25
C LYS A 100 5.46 10.26 -7.69
N ASP A 101 6.44 10.53 -8.54
CA ASP A 101 7.50 11.47 -8.20
C ASP A 101 6.98 12.91 -8.32
N GLU A 102 7.57 13.82 -7.55
CA GLU A 102 7.16 15.23 -7.47
C GLU A 102 7.02 15.89 -8.85
N GLU A 103 8.01 15.67 -9.72
CA GLU A 103 8.04 16.21 -11.10
C GLU A 103 7.24 15.38 -12.11
N ALA A 104 6.80 14.17 -11.75
CA ALA A 104 6.05 13.31 -12.65
C ALA A 104 4.62 13.85 -12.84
N PRO A 105 4.09 13.84 -14.08
CA PRO A 105 2.74 14.36 -14.35
C PRO A 105 1.63 13.42 -13.87
N LEU A 106 1.92 12.12 -13.71
CA LEU A 106 0.95 11.07 -13.43
C LEU A 106 1.50 10.05 -12.43
N PHE A 107 0.58 9.36 -11.76
CA PHE A 107 0.92 8.15 -11.00
C PHE A 107 1.24 6.99 -11.95
N VAL A 108 2.24 6.21 -11.56
CA VAL A 108 2.54 4.90 -12.14
C VAL A 108 1.84 3.84 -11.29
N LEU A 109 1.09 2.96 -11.93
CA LEU A 109 0.43 1.82 -11.31
C LEU A 109 1.35 0.59 -11.38
N HIS A 110 1.49 -0.09 -10.24
CA HIS A 110 2.15 -1.38 -10.09
C HIS A 110 1.18 -2.35 -9.43
N SER A 111 1.23 -3.62 -9.82
CA SER A 111 0.41 -4.68 -9.22
C SER A 111 1.28 -5.89 -8.89
N PRO A 112 0.97 -6.62 -7.80
CA PRO A 112 1.58 -7.92 -7.56
C PRO A 112 1.35 -8.87 -8.73
N ALA A 113 2.30 -9.80 -8.95
CA ALA A 113 2.11 -10.82 -9.96
C ALA A 113 1.00 -11.77 -9.52
N VAL A 114 -0.01 -11.96 -10.38
CA VAL A 114 -1.05 -12.98 -10.17
C VAL A 114 -0.51 -14.29 -10.75
N ALA A 115 -0.47 -15.35 -9.95
CA ALA A 115 -0.21 -16.68 -10.48
C ALA A 115 -1.30 -16.98 -11.52
N SER A 116 -0.93 -17.08 -12.79
CA SER A 116 -1.86 -17.46 -13.85
C SER A 116 -2.35 -18.87 -13.52
N GLY A 117 -3.61 -19.00 -13.11
CA GLY A 117 -4.22 -20.30 -12.85
C GLY A 117 -4.06 -21.20 -14.08
N ALA A 118 -3.44 -22.36 -13.88
CA ALA A 118 -3.40 -23.47 -14.82
C ALA A 118 -4.64 -24.35 -14.63
#